data_AF-A0A7J6I2D6-F1
#
_entry.id   AF-A0A7J6I2D6-F1
#
_cell.length_a   1.000
_cell.length_b   1.000
_cell.length_c   1.000
_cell.angle_alpha   90.00
_cell.angle_beta   90.00
_cell.angle_gamma   90.00
#
_symmetry.space_group_name_H-M   'P 1'
#
loop_
_entity.id
_entity.type
_entity.pdbx_description
1 polymer ?
#
loop_
_entity_poly.entity_id
_entity_poly.type
_entity_poly.pdbx_seq_one_letter_code
_entity_poly.pdbx_strand_id
1 'polypeptide(L)'
;MCYCSVYHAGTRLSYDIQDSVILIKNIRMELADKAVGALLSLISLSIFTYYTFWVIILPFVDSDHFIQQYFLPQEYAILFPVFAGVVLLCFLSIFIGLVILKSKKKKA
;
A
#
# COMPACT_ATOMS: atom_id res chain seq x y z
N MET A 1 8.78 42.55 41.03
CA MET A 1 8.09 41.25 41.15
C MET A 1 7.02 41.02 40.08
N CYS A 2 6.21 42.01 39.65
CA CYS A 2 5.19 41.82 38.60
C CYS A 2 5.70 41.35 37.23
N TYR A 3 6.83 41.86 36.73
CA TYR A 3 7.34 41.48 35.40
C TYR A 3 7.65 39.99 35.27
N CYS A 4 8.24 39.36 36.30
CA CYS A 4 8.54 37.93 36.28
C CYS A 4 7.26 37.08 36.20
N SER A 5 6.20 37.53 36.87
CA SER A 5 4.90 36.83 36.87
C SER A 5 4.17 36.94 35.52
N VAL A 6 4.24 38.10 34.85
CA VAL A 6 3.67 38.30 33.51
C VAL A 6 4.42 37.50 32.44
N TYR A 7 5.75 37.47 32.48
CA TYR A 7 6.56 36.64 31.58
C TYR A 7 6.27 35.14 31.76
N HIS A 8 6.15 34.68 33.01
CA HIS A 8 5.82 33.29 33.30
C HIS A 8 4.38 32.93 32.89
N ALA A 9 3.43 33.86 32.97
CA ALA A 9 2.07 33.64 32.47
C ALA A 9 2.05 33.55 30.92
N GLY A 10 2.81 34.41 30.24
CA GLY A 10 2.93 34.41 28.78
C GLY A 10 3.58 33.13 28.22
N THR A 11 4.64 32.63 28.86
CA THR A 11 5.24 31.34 28.46
C THR A 11 4.28 30.19 28.72
N ARG A 12 3.58 30.16 29.85
CA ARG A 12 2.61 29.10 30.16
C ARG A 12 1.45 29.05 29.15
N LEU A 13 0.95 30.21 28.71
CA LEU A 13 -0.08 30.30 27.67
C LEU A 13 0.44 29.83 26.30
N SER A 14 1.69 30.15 25.96
CA SER A 14 2.31 29.69 24.72
C SER A 14 2.52 28.18 24.68
N TYR A 15 2.80 27.55 25.82
CA TYR A 15 2.98 26.10 25.91
C TYR A 15 1.62 25.38 25.83
N ASP A 16 0.59 25.92 26.48
CA ASP A 16 -0.79 25.39 26.45
C ASP A 16 -1.40 25.44 25.02
N ILE A 17 -1.12 26.54 24.29
CA ILE A 17 -1.49 26.65 22.87
C ILE A 17 -0.73 25.62 22.02
N GLN A 18 0.56 25.42 22.27
CA GLN A 18 1.36 24.47 21.49
C GLN A 18 0.92 23.02 21.73
N ASP A 19 0.58 22.66 22.97
CA ASP A 19 0.05 21.34 23.34
C ASP A 19 -1.29 21.08 22.62
N SER A 20 -2.17 22.07 22.62
CA SER A 20 -3.44 22.02 21.88
C SER A 20 -3.22 21.83 20.37
N VAL A 21 -2.24 22.51 19.77
CA VAL A 21 -1.89 22.37 18.35
C VAL A 21 -1.31 20.99 18.03
N ILE A 22 -0.45 20.46 18.90
CA ILE A 22 0.14 19.11 18.76
C ILE A 22 -0.95 18.04 18.87
N LEU A 23 -1.86 18.18 19.85
CA LEU A 23 -2.98 17.28 20.05
C LEU A 23 -3.91 17.28 18.82
N ILE A 24 -4.25 18.45 18.27
CA ILE A 24 -5.05 18.57 17.05
C ILE A 24 -4.33 17.92 15.85
N LYS A 25 -3.02 18.14 15.71
CA LYS A 25 -2.23 17.49 14.66
C LYS A 25 -2.19 15.97 14.82
N ASN A 26 -2.02 15.47 16.04
CA ASN A 26 -1.94 14.04 16.31
C ASN A 26 -3.28 13.35 16.00
N ILE A 27 -4.40 13.96 16.39
CA ILE A 27 -5.74 13.47 16.04
C ILE A 27 -5.93 13.46 14.52
N ARG A 28 -5.53 14.53 13.82
CA ARG A 28 -5.64 14.60 12.36
C ARG A 28 -4.80 13.53 11.65
N MET A 29 -3.58 13.29 12.13
CA MET A 29 -2.69 12.25 11.61
C MET A 29 -3.26 10.86 11.85
N GLU A 30 -3.75 10.56 13.06
CA GLU A 30 -4.34 9.26 13.39
C GLU A 30 -5.57 8.95 12.52
N LEU A 31 -6.43 9.95 12.28
CA LEU A 31 -7.59 9.80 11.40
C LEU A 31 -7.17 9.58 9.95
N ALA A 32 -6.12 10.27 9.49
CA ALA A 32 -5.59 10.10 8.14
C ALA A 32 -4.97 8.71 7.95
N ASP A 33 -4.18 8.23 8.92
CA ASP A 33 -3.55 6.91 8.87
C ASP A 33 -4.61 5.79 8.84
N LYS A 34 -5.67 5.92 9.64
CA LYS A 34 -6.81 5.00 9.64
C LYS A 34 -7.57 5.02 8.31
N ALA A 35 -7.79 6.20 7.72
CA ALA A 35 -8.48 6.34 6.44
C ALA A 35 -7.67 5.76 5.27
N VAL A 36 -6.36 6.02 5.24
CA VAL A 36 -5.44 5.46 4.23
C VAL A 36 -5.36 3.95 4.37
N GLY A 37 -5.27 3.43 5.61
CA GLY A 37 -5.31 2.00 5.87
C GLY A 37 -6.58 1.34 5.36
N ALA A 38 -7.76 1.91 5.68
CA ALA A 38 -9.04 1.42 5.21
C ALA A 38 -9.16 1.44 3.68
N LEU A 39 -8.70 2.52 3.03
CA LEU A 39 -8.68 2.66 1.58
C LEU A 39 -7.79 1.59 0.93
N LEU A 40 -6.57 1.41 1.44
CA LEU A 40 -5.64 0.39 0.95
C LEU A 40 -6.22 -1.02 1.11
N SER A 41 -6.86 -1.31 2.24
CA SER A 41 -7.52 -2.59 2.48
C SER A 41 -8.69 -2.84 1.52
N LEU A 42 -9.53 -1.83 1.26
CA LEU A 42 -10.64 -1.94 0.31
C LEU A 42 -10.14 -2.16 -1.13
N ILE A 43 -9.11 -1.42 -1.54
CA ILE A 43 -8.49 -1.58 -2.86
C ILE A 43 -7.89 -2.98 -3.01
N SER A 44 -7.13 -3.43 -2.00
CA SER A 44 -6.55 -4.78 -1.98
C SER A 44 -7.62 -5.86 -2.08
N LEU A 45 -8.70 -5.74 -1.29
CA LEU A 45 -9.80 -6.69 -1.30
C LEU A 45 -10.53 -6.71 -2.64
N SER A 46 -10.74 -5.54 -3.25
CA SER A 46 -11.36 -5.41 -4.58
C SER A 46 -10.53 -6.09 -5.67
N ILE A 47 -9.22 -5.82 -5.71
CA ILE A 47 -8.29 -6.44 -6.66
C ILE A 47 -8.23 -7.96 -6.44
N PHE A 48 -8.08 -8.41 -5.19
CA PHE A 48 -8.03 -9.83 -4.85
C PHE A 48 -9.31 -10.57 -5.27
N THR A 49 -10.47 -9.97 -5.01
CA THR A 49 -11.77 -10.53 -5.38
C THR A 49 -11.90 -10.60 -6.90
N TYR A 50 -11.58 -9.52 -7.62
CA TYR A 50 -11.58 -9.49 -9.08
C TYR A 50 -10.71 -10.59 -9.68
N TYR A 51 -9.46 -10.72 -9.22
CA TYR A 51 -8.56 -11.77 -9.69
C TYR A 51 -9.03 -13.17 -9.30
N THR A 52 -9.56 -13.38 -8.10
CA THR A 52 -10.05 -14.69 -7.64
C THR A 52 -11.25 -15.15 -8.45
N PHE A 53 -12.26 -14.30 -8.61
CA PHE A 53 -13.42 -14.60 -9.46
C PHE A 53 -13.00 -14.86 -10.89
N TRP A 54 -12.04 -14.09 -11.41
CA TRP A 54 -11.56 -14.26 -12.76
C TRP A 54 -10.79 -15.57 -12.97
N VAL A 55 -9.92 -15.99 -12.04
CA VAL A 55 -9.23 -17.29 -12.09
C VAL A 55 -10.20 -18.47 -11.97
N ILE A 56 -11.26 -18.34 -11.16
CA ILE A 56 -12.25 -19.41 -10.94
C ILE A 56 -13.22 -19.52 -12.11
N ILE A 57 -13.72 -18.40 -12.66
CA ILE A 57 -14.74 -18.43 -13.73
C ILE A 57 -14.14 -18.86 -15.07
N LEU A 58 -12.89 -18.50 -15.35
CA LEU A 58 -12.23 -18.75 -16.63
C LEU A 58 -12.18 -20.23 -17.09
N PRO A 59 -11.90 -21.23 -16.23
CA PRO A 59 -11.92 -22.64 -16.62
C PRO A 59 -13.34 -23.21 -16.85
N PHE A 60 -14.39 -22.47 -16.48
CA PHE A 60 -15.78 -22.90 -16.66
C PHE A 60 -16.51 -22.16 -17.80
N VAL A 61 -15.82 -21.29 -18.55
CA VAL A 61 -16.37 -20.63 -19.75
C VAL A 61 -15.81 -21.32 -20.99
N ASP A 62 -16.66 -22.06 -21.70
CA ASP A 62 -16.30 -22.81 -22.90
C ASP A 62 -16.24 -21.93 -24.16
N SER A 63 -15.27 -22.24 -25.03
CA SER A 63 -14.90 -21.52 -26.27
C SER A 63 -15.81 -21.78 -27.47
N ASP A 64 -17.09 -22.01 -27.24
CA ASP A 64 -18.02 -22.35 -28.32
C ASP A 64 -19.19 -21.36 -28.31
N HIS A 65 -19.37 -20.66 -29.44
CA HIS A 65 -20.42 -19.72 -29.82
C HIS A 65 -19.99 -18.25 -30.00
N PHE A 66 -20.52 -17.68 -31.10
CA PHE A 66 -20.39 -16.39 -31.81
C PHE A 66 -20.10 -15.08 -31.03
N ILE A 67 -19.92 -15.10 -29.71
CA ILE A 67 -19.69 -13.93 -28.82
C ILE A 67 -18.19 -13.56 -28.71
N GLN A 68 -17.30 -14.41 -29.21
CA GLN A 68 -15.83 -14.29 -29.11
C GLN A 68 -15.21 -13.08 -29.82
N GLN A 69 -15.99 -12.33 -30.60
CA GLN A 69 -15.55 -11.09 -31.26
C GLN A 69 -15.75 -9.82 -30.39
N TYR A 70 -16.52 -9.94 -29.29
CA TYR A 70 -16.75 -8.85 -28.33
C TYR A 70 -15.98 -9.01 -27.01
N PHE A 71 -15.36 -10.18 -26.77
CA PHE A 71 -14.59 -10.47 -25.56
C PHE A 71 -13.11 -10.74 -25.89
N LEU A 72 -12.22 -10.20 -25.06
CA LEU A 72 -10.77 -10.34 -25.18
C LEU A 72 -10.38 -11.84 -25.08
N PRO A 73 -9.49 -12.36 -25.97
CA PRO A 73 -9.17 -13.79 -26.04
C PRO A 73 -8.78 -14.42 -24.70
N GLN A 74 -9.24 -15.64 -24.45
CA GLN A 74 -9.06 -16.41 -23.21
C GLN A 74 -7.58 -16.56 -22.79
N GLU A 75 -6.65 -16.41 -23.73
CA GLU A 75 -5.20 -16.48 -23.49
C GLU A 75 -4.68 -15.32 -22.63
N TYR A 76 -5.25 -14.13 -22.77
CA TYR A 76 -4.92 -12.99 -21.90
C TYR A 76 -5.32 -13.26 -20.45
N ALA A 77 -6.25 -14.20 -20.24
CA ALA A 77 -6.76 -14.49 -18.93
C ALA A 77 -5.93 -15.47 -18.08
N ILE A 78 -4.94 -16.11 -18.69
CA ILE A 78 -3.92 -16.90 -17.99
C ILE A 78 -2.57 -16.18 -18.05
N LEU A 79 -2.32 -15.42 -19.12
CA LEU A 79 -1.06 -14.72 -19.33
C LEU A 79 -0.79 -13.66 -18.26
N PHE A 80 -1.79 -12.86 -17.87
CA PHE A 80 -1.59 -11.78 -16.89
C PHE A 80 -1.12 -12.26 -15.51
N PRO A 81 -1.75 -13.26 -14.85
CA PRO A 81 -1.29 -13.76 -13.55
C PRO A 81 0.04 -14.51 -13.66
N VAL A 82 0.26 -15.26 -14.74
CA VAL A 82 1.53 -15.97 -14.96
C VAL A 82 2.67 -14.97 -15.19
N PHE A 83 2.46 -13.95 -16.02
CA PHE A 83 3.45 -12.91 -16.29
C PHE A 83 3.78 -12.11 -15.04
N ALA A 84 2.77 -11.71 -14.26
CA ALA A 84 2.99 -11.04 -12.97
C ALA A 84 3.77 -11.91 -11.99
N GLY A 85 3.46 -13.21 -11.89
CA GLY A 85 4.18 -14.17 -11.06
C GLY A 85 5.65 -14.32 -11.47
N VAL A 86 5.92 -14.44 -12.77
CA VAL A 86 7.29 -14.54 -13.31
C VAL A 86 8.09 -13.27 -13.03
N VAL A 87 7.53 -12.09 -13.28
CA VAL A 87 8.19 -10.81 -13.00
C VAL A 87 8.53 -10.68 -11.51
N LEU A 88 7.59 -11.04 -10.62
CA LEU A 88 7.81 -11.01 -9.18
C LEU A 88 8.93 -11.97 -8.74
N LEU A 89 8.92 -13.20 -9.25
CA LEU A 89 9.95 -14.21 -8.94
C LEU A 89 11.34 -13.80 -9.44
N CYS A 90 11.43 -13.23 -10.64
CA CYS A 90 12.66 -12.68 -11.17
C CYS A 90 13.17 -11.52 -10.29
N PHE A 91 12.28 -10.59 -9.92
CA PHE A 91 12.63 -9.47 -9.07
C PHE A 91 13.15 -9.92 -7.70
N LEU A 92 12.47 -10.87 -7.04
CA LEU A 92 12.87 -11.41 -5.75
C LEU A 92 14.24 -12.10 -5.83
N SER A 93 14.46 -12.88 -6.88
CA SER A 93 15.70 -13.62 -7.12
C SER A 93 16.90 -12.68 -7.32
N ILE A 94 16.72 -11.62 -8.12
CA ILE A 94 17.74 -10.58 -8.33
C ILE A 94 18.02 -9.84 -7.02
N PHE A 95 16.99 -9.44 -6.30
CA PHE A 95 17.13 -8.72 -5.02
C PHE A 95 17.94 -9.53 -4.00
N ILE A 96 17.60 -10.81 -3.82
CA ILE A 96 18.32 -11.72 -2.92
C ILE A 96 19.78 -11.88 -3.39
N GLY A 97 20.01 -12.08 -4.69
CA GLY A 97 21.35 -12.17 -5.26
C GLY A 97 22.19 -10.91 -5.00
N LEU A 98 21.61 -9.73 -5.17
CA LEU A 98 22.27 -8.45 -4.90
C LEU A 98 22.62 -8.26 -3.42
N VAL A 99 21.73 -8.65 -2.51
CA VAL A 99 21.98 -8.58 -1.06
C VAL A 99 23.11 -9.54 -0.66
N ILE A 100 23.15 -10.74 -1.24
CA ILE A 100 24.23 -11.71 -1.00
C ILE A 100 25.56 -11.17 -1.55
N LEU A 101 25.58 -10.63 -2.77
CA LEU A 101 26.80 -10.05 -3.37
C LEU A 101 27.33 -8.84 -2.59
N LYS A 102 26.45 -7.95 -2.11
CA LYS A 102 26.84 -6.82 -1.25
C LYS A 102 27.40 -7.28 0.10
N SER A 103 26.86 -8.36 0.67
CA SER A 103 27.30 -8.87 1.97
C SER A 103 28.70 -9.51 1.92
N LYS A 104 29.09 -10.07 0.77
CA LYS A 104 30.43 -10.65 0.57
C LYS A 104 31.55 -9.61 0.44
N LYS A 105 31.23 -8.37 0.05
CA LYS A 105 32.22 -7.28 -0.12
C LYS A 105 32.71 -6.65 1.18
N LYS A 106 32.16 -7.02 2.35
CA LYS A 106 32.62 -6.55 3.68
C LYS A 106 33.57 -7.53 4.39
N LYS A 107 33.88 -8.69 3.80
CA LYS A 107 34.70 -9.74 4.42
C LYS A 107 36.02 -10.01 3.68
N ALA A 108 36.48 -9.05 2.87
CA ALA A 108 37.79 -9.03 2.23
C ALA A 108 38.45 -7.68 2.53
#